data_AF-A0A425VLV9-F1
#
_entry.id   AF-A0A425VLV9-F1
#
_cell.length_a   1.000
_cell.length_b   1.000
_cell.length_c   1.000
_cell.angle_alpha   90.00
_cell.angle_beta   90.00
_cell.angle_gamma   90.00
#
_symmetry.space_group_name_H-M   'P 1'
#
loop_
_entity.id
_entity.type
_entity.pdbx_description
1 polymer ?
#
loop_
_entity_poly.entity_id
_entity_poly.type
_entity_poly.pdbx_seq_one_letter_code
_entity_poly.pdbx_strand_id
1 'polypeptide(L)' 'MTDTNLIEIFCIFDDFCKYFTPELKKHTLQVSGKLHRNRTSHMSDSEIMTILVLFHTHRFRDLKSFY' A
#
# COMPACT_ATOMS: atom_id res chain seq x y z
N MET A 1 7.35 23.38 -7.15
CA MET A 1 7.19 22.07 -6.48
C MET A 1 5.73 21.77 -6.58
N THR A 2 5.34 20.77 -7.35
CA THR A 2 3.94 20.39 -7.48
C THR A 2 3.52 19.81 -6.15
N ASP A 3 2.68 20.54 -5.41
CA ASP A 3 1.98 20.03 -4.24
C ASP A 3 1.24 18.78 -4.66
N THR A 4 1.88 17.64 -4.42
CA THR A 4 1.29 16.36 -4.75
C THR A 4 0.29 16.15 -3.63
N ASN A 5 -0.97 16.47 -3.90
CA ASN A 5 -2.03 16.45 -2.90
C ASN A 5 -2.12 15.05 -2.29
N LEU A 6 -1.52 14.88 -1.10
CA LEU A 6 -1.42 13.60 -0.41
C LEU A 6 -2.79 12.95 -0.28
N ILE A 7 -3.81 13.76 -0.01
CA ILE A 7 -5.20 13.33 0.10
C ILE A 7 -5.70 12.76 -1.23
N GLU A 8 -5.42 13.42 -2.37
CA GLU A 8 -5.85 12.93 -3.69
C GLU A 8 -5.18 11.59 -4.03
N ILE A 9 -3.87 11.47 -3.81
CA ILE A 9 -3.15 10.20 -4.00
C ILE A 9 -3.75 9.11 -3.11
N PHE A 10 -3.97 9.41 -1.83
CA PHE A 10 -4.55 8.47 -0.90
C PHE A 10 -5.94 8.02 -1.34
N CYS A 11 -6.81 8.94 -1.75
CA CYS A 11 -8.15 8.61 -2.24
C CYS A 11 -8.10 7.71 -3.48
N ILE A 12 -7.21 7.98 -4.43
CA ILE A 12 -7.02 7.14 -5.62
C ILE A 12 -6.59 5.72 -5.21
N PHE A 13 -5.65 5.59 -4.28
CA PHE A 13 -5.22 4.28 -3.80
C PHE A 13 -6.28 3.56 -2.97
N ASP A 14 -7.04 4.28 -2.16
CA ASP A 14 -8.13 3.69 -1.37
C ASP A 14 -9.21 3.10 -2.28
N ASP A 15 -9.63 3.83 -3.31
CA ASP A 15 -10.58 3.32 -4.30
C ASP A 15 -9.99 2.16 -5.09
N PHE A 16 -8.72 2.24 -5.51
CA PHE A 16 -8.03 1.13 -6.15
C PHE A 16 -8.03 -0.14 -5.27
N CYS A 17 -7.68 -0.03 -3.99
CA CYS A 17 -7.65 -1.15 -3.06
C CYS A 17 -9.03 -1.77 -2.86
N LYS A 18 -10.11 -0.98 -2.81
CA LYS A 18 -11.50 -1.51 -2.73
C LYS A 18 -11.82 -2.44 -3.89
N TYR A 19 -11.39 -2.10 -5.10
CA TYR A 19 -11.64 -2.93 -6.29
C TYR A 19 -10.63 -4.07 -6.44
N PHE A 20 -9.34 -3.82 -6.18
CA PHE A 20 -8.27 -4.76 -6.48
C PHE A 20 -8.09 -5.84 -5.41
N THR A 21 -8.22 -5.51 -4.12
CA THR A 21 -7.99 -6.47 -3.03
C THR A 21 -8.89 -7.72 -3.12
N PRO A 22 -10.19 -7.61 -3.45
CA PRO A 22 -11.04 -8.79 -3.70
C PRO A 22 -10.54 -9.63 -4.88
N GLU A 23 -10.18 -9.01 -5.99
CA GLU A 23 -9.70 -9.73 -7.18
C GLU A 23 -8.36 -10.41 -6.92
N LEU A 24 -7.43 -9.73 -6.24
CA LEU A 24 -6.17 -10.31 -5.82
C LEU A 24 -6.39 -11.57 -4.98
N LYS A 25 -7.32 -11.53 -4.01
CA LYS A 25 -7.65 -12.69 -3.17
C LYS A 25 -8.21 -13.86 -3.98
N LYS A 26 -9.06 -13.60 -4.98
CA LYS A 26 -9.61 -14.65 -5.85
C LYS A 26 -8.54 -15.34 -6.69
N HIS A 27 -7.55 -14.58 -7.17
CA HIS A 27 -6.48 -15.08 -8.04
C HIS A 27 -5.23 -15.54 -7.28
N THR A 28 -5.15 -15.32 -5.97
CA THR A 28 -4.03 -15.78 -5.15
C THR A 28 -4.05 -17.30 -5.01
N LEU A 29 -2.98 -17.96 -5.47
CA LEU A 29 -2.81 -19.40 -5.31
C LEU A 29 -2.60 -19.77 -3.84
N GLN A 30 -3.35 -20.76 -3.35
CA GLN A 30 -3.13 -21.29 -2.02
C GLN A 30 -1.84 -22.13 -2.00
N VAL A 31 -0.89 -21.76 -1.15
CA VAL A 31 0.32 -22.56 -0.93
C VAL A 31 -0.02 -23.68 0.06
N SER A 32 -0.09 -24.91 -0.43
CA SER A 32 -0.29 -26.10 0.42
C SER A 32 0.89 -26.28 1.39
N GLY A 33 0.59 -26.56 2.66
CA GLY A 33 1.58 -26.93 3.68
C GLY A 33 2.33 -25.79 4.38
N LYS A 34 2.13 -24.52 3.99
CA LYS A 34 2.67 -23.36 4.74
C LYS A 34 1.54 -22.54 5.34
N LEU A 35 1.35 -22.64 6.65
CA LEU A 35 0.45 -21.77 7.40
C LEU A 35 1.01 -20.34 7.37
N HIS A 36 0.36 -19.46 6.61
CA HIS A 36 0.69 -18.04 6.63
C HIS A 36 -0.03 -17.35 7.79
N ARG A 37 0.68 -16.47 8.49
CA ARG A 37 0.11 -15.72 9.62
C ARG A 37 -0.80 -14.63 9.07
N ASN A 38 -2.11 -14.85 9.10
CA ASN A 38 -3.11 -13.90 8.60
C ASN A 38 -3.49 -12.86 9.67
N ARG A 39 -2.49 -12.06 10.12
CA ARG A 39 -2.72 -10.97 11.07
C ARG A 39 -3.04 -9.69 10.31
N THR A 40 -4.10 -8.99 10.70
CA THR A 40 -4.40 -7.66 10.19
C THR A 40 -3.30 -6.67 10.57
N SER A 41 -2.81 -5.93 9.57
CA SER A 41 -1.93 -4.77 9.78
C SER A 41 -2.71 -3.65 10.47
N HIS A 42 -2.02 -2.79 11.21
CA HIS A 42 -2.61 -1.54 11.71
C HIS A 42 -2.76 -0.49 10.60
N MET A 43 -1.93 -0.59 9.57
CA MET A 43 -1.92 0.31 8.41
C MET A 43 -2.57 -0.39 7.21
N SER A 44 -3.44 0.31 6.50
CA SER A 44 -4.10 -0.18 5.29
C SER A 44 -3.13 -0.27 4.11
N ASP A 45 -3.49 -1.07 3.09
CA ASP A 45 -2.71 -1.15 1.85
C ASP A 45 -2.63 0.22 1.14
N SER A 46 -3.70 1.02 1.18
CA SER A 46 -3.75 2.37 0.59
C SER A 46 -2.80 3.35 1.29
N GLU A 47 -2.69 3.29 2.62
CA GLU A 47 -1.73 4.07 3.41
C GLU A 47 -0.29 3.66 3.06
N ILE A 48 0.00 2.35 2.98
CA ILE A 48 1.32 1.83 2.62
C ILE A 48 1.70 2.28 1.20
N MET A 49 0.81 2.15 0.23
CA MET A 49 1.04 2.58 -1.15
C MET A 49 1.33 4.08 -1.25
N THR A 50 0.57 4.89 -0.51
CA THR A 50 0.76 6.34 -0.45
C THR A 50 2.15 6.68 0.09
N ILE A 51 2.55 6.07 1.22
CA ILE A 51 3.88 6.25 1.81
C ILE A 51 4.98 5.85 0.83
N LEU A 52 4.85 4.70 0.15
CA LEU A 52 5.84 4.23 -0.80
C LEU A 52 6.01 5.18 -1.99
N VAL A 53 4.91 5.67 -2.55
CA VAL A 53 4.98 6.63 -3.66
C VAL A 53 5.65 7.92 -3.21
N LEU A 54 5.24 8.49 -2.08
CA LEU A 54 5.86 9.70 -1.54
C LEU A 54 7.35 9.49 -1.23
N PHE A 55 7.71 8.37 -0.61
CA PHE A 55 9.08 8.00 -0.33
C PHE A 55 9.95 8.01 -1.60
N HIS A 56 9.44 7.40 -2.68
CA HIS A 56 10.14 7.33 -3.96
C HIS A 56 10.18 8.66 -4.71
N THR A 57 9.08 9.42 -4.75
CA THR A 57 9.03 10.72 -5.45
C THR A 57 9.94 11.75 -4.81
N HIS A 58 10.04 11.74 -3.47
CA HIS A 58 10.93 12.62 -2.73
C HIS A 58 12.38 12.10 -2.61
N ARG A 59 12.68 10.90 -3.16
CA ARG A 59 14.02 10.31 -3.26
C ARG A 59 14.75 10.17 -1.91
N PHE A 60 14.00 9.81 -0.87
CA PHE A 60 14.60 9.48 0.42
C PHE A 60 15.39 8.16 0.32
N ARG A 61 16.45 8.05 1.14
CA ARG A 61 17.33 6.87 1.14
C ARG A 61 16.80 5.77 2.07
N ASP A 62 16.12 6.16 3.13
CA ASP A 62 15.60 5.27 4.16
C ASP A 62 14.32 5.84 4.78
N LEU A 63 13.47 4.94 5.27
CA LEU A 63 12.19 5.31 5.89
C LEU A 63 12.38 6.12 7.18
N LYS A 64 13.53 6.03 7.84
CA LYS A 64 13.82 6.78 9.07
C LYS A 64 14.02 8.27 8.77
N SER A 65 14.57 8.62 7.61
CA SER A 65 14.74 9.99 7.15
C SER A 65 13.48 10.58 6.52
N PHE A 66 12.53 9.72 6.11
CA PHE A 66 11.23 10.11 5.59
C PHE A 66 10.22 10.47 6.69
N TYR A 67 10.40 9.88 7.88
CA TYR A 67 9.57 10.08 9.08
C TYR A 67 10.17 11.14 10.00
#